data_AF-A0AAN7E404-F1
#
_entry.id   AF-A0AAN7E404-F1
#
_cell.length_a   1.000
_cell.length_b   1.000
_cell.length_c   1.000
_cell.angle_alpha   90.00
_cell.angle_beta   90.00
_cell.angle_gamma   90.00
#
_symmetry.space_group_name_H-M   'P 1'
#
loop_
_entity.id
_entity.type
_entity.pdbx_description
1 polymer ?
#
loop_
_entity_poly.entity_id
_entity_poly.type
_entity_poly.pdbx_seq_one_letter_code
_entity_poly.pdbx_strand_id
1 'polypeptide(L)'
;MELPQPCRFNLCLTLLVLYFLISFLSHTRTEAVATYLYHNCPNTTTFIPNSTYQSNLNHLLIYLSSNAIRDVEFYNATAGNSVDTVYGLFLCRGDLPTDTCQSCIADATKDIVQRCPTERVAVGWYDECMLRYSDQYFFGSMVTNPNVILVNTQNISDQARFDQLVSATMNDLASGIINLSAGAKKFGTCLQSAIQNLPSGKQGGRVLFPSCIARFEIHPFYLTGNTSAPPPMLVPPPPTPKGKSHISSLTIIAIVAPIIVSGVLFFMGYCFLIRRKASKTVQKENAANEISIVESLQFDFATIEAATNKFSNDNKLGEGGFGQVYKGILPNGQEIAVKRLSRSSGQGAGEFKNEVVLVAKLQHRNLVRLLGFCLEGEEKILVYEFVPNKSLDYFLYEPERHGKLDWSKRYKIIGGIARGMLYLHEDSRLRIIHRDLKASNVLLDEDMSPKISDFGMAKVFGVDQTQGNTNRIAGTFGYMSPEYAMHGQFSTKSDVYSFGVLILVILSGKKNTSFYQSDGPVDLLSFAWKHWKDGTLLEFLDPILADSYLRNEVLRCLHIGLLCVQENPVDRPTMASIVLMLNSYSITLPSPQNPAYFRTEQSMPLVELESNKSKRKLMPWSINEASITEVYPR
;
A
#
# COMPACT_ATOMS: atom_id res chain seq x y z
N MET A 1 3.54 80.65 4.75
CA MET A 1 2.51 80.16 5.70
C MET A 1 2.49 78.65 5.61
N GLU A 2 2.73 77.96 6.72
CA GLU A 2 2.47 76.52 6.81
C GLU A 2 0.95 76.28 6.81
N LEU A 3 0.48 75.32 6.03
CA LEU A 3 -0.75 74.59 6.32
C LEU A 3 -0.35 73.24 6.97
N PRO A 4 -1.07 72.77 8.02
CA PRO A 4 -0.53 72.09 9.23
C PRO A 4 -0.12 70.60 9.05
N GLN A 5 0.06 69.80 10.15
CA GLN A 5 0.74 68.47 10.08
C GLN A 5 0.20 67.07 10.68
N PRO A 6 -1.11 66.64 10.75
CA PRO A 6 -1.85 65.29 10.54
C PRO A 6 -2.13 64.32 9.26
N CYS A 7 -2.94 64.70 8.22
CA CYS A 7 -3.49 64.14 6.92
C CYS A 7 -2.67 63.56 5.73
N ARG A 8 -1.61 64.15 5.12
CA ARG A 8 -0.95 63.43 3.97
C ARG A 8 -0.39 62.06 4.40
N PHE A 9 -0.09 61.94 5.69
CA PHE A 9 0.21 60.67 6.34
C PHE A 9 -1.01 59.77 6.45
N ASN A 10 -2.21 60.29 6.74
CA ASN A 10 -3.44 59.52 6.62
C ASN A 10 -3.69 59.06 5.17
N LEU A 11 -3.52 59.91 4.15
CA LEU A 11 -3.76 59.47 2.76
C LEU A 11 -2.73 58.43 2.29
N CYS A 12 -1.47 58.56 2.70
CA CYS A 12 -0.44 57.57 2.38
C CYS A 12 -0.59 56.29 3.20
N LEU A 13 -1.01 56.37 4.47
CA LEU A 13 -1.30 55.21 5.31
C LEU A 13 -2.59 54.52 4.85
N THR A 14 -3.64 55.23 4.45
CA THR A 14 -4.84 54.62 3.87
C THR A 14 -4.53 54.03 2.50
N LEU A 15 -3.70 54.64 1.66
CA LEU A 15 -3.25 54.02 0.40
C LEU A 15 -2.31 52.82 0.62
N LEU A 16 -1.46 52.82 1.65
CA LEU A 16 -0.64 51.66 2.02
C LEU A 16 -1.48 50.54 2.64
N VAL A 17 -2.48 50.87 3.46
CA VAL A 17 -3.45 49.90 3.99
C VAL A 17 -4.37 49.41 2.88
N LEU A 18 -4.78 50.26 1.94
CA LEU A 18 -5.54 49.85 0.75
C LEU A 18 -4.66 48.99 -0.17
N TYR A 19 -3.38 49.31 -0.35
CA TYR A 19 -2.44 48.48 -1.11
C TYR A 19 -2.16 47.15 -0.41
N PHE A 20 -2.01 47.14 0.92
CA PHE A 20 -1.88 45.90 1.69
C PHE A 20 -3.16 45.06 1.69
N LEU A 21 -4.34 45.69 1.78
CA LEU A 21 -5.64 45.03 1.67
C LEU A 21 -5.88 44.52 0.25
N ILE A 22 -5.57 45.29 -0.79
CA ILE A 22 -5.64 44.87 -2.19
C ILE A 22 -4.60 43.78 -2.46
N SER A 23 -3.40 43.83 -1.87
CA SER A 23 -2.41 42.77 -1.98
C SER A 23 -2.81 41.52 -1.19
N PHE A 24 -3.54 41.64 -0.08
CA PHE A 24 -4.15 40.50 0.62
C PHE A 24 -5.34 39.93 -0.16
N LEU A 25 -6.16 40.78 -0.80
CA LEU A 25 -7.26 40.42 -1.69
C LEU A 25 -6.80 39.92 -3.07
N SER A 26 -5.51 40.04 -3.39
CA SER A 26 -4.83 39.40 -4.53
C SER A 26 -3.73 38.40 -4.09
N HIS A 27 -3.66 38.12 -2.78
CA HIS A 27 -3.07 36.91 -2.20
C HIS A 27 -4.14 36.02 -1.55
N THR A 28 -5.41 36.24 -1.88
CA THR A 28 -6.27 35.11 -2.17
C THR A 28 -5.58 34.36 -3.32
N ARG A 29 -4.86 33.29 -2.97
CA ARG A 29 -4.75 32.19 -3.92
C ARG A 29 -6.20 31.85 -4.24
N THR A 30 -6.60 32.04 -5.49
CA THR A 30 -7.74 31.29 -6.01
C THR A 30 -7.36 29.83 -5.83
N GLU A 31 -7.94 29.19 -4.82
CA GLU A 31 -7.97 27.74 -4.74
C GLU A 31 -8.57 27.29 -6.07
N ALA A 32 -7.77 26.61 -6.88
CA ALA A 32 -8.21 26.14 -8.18
C ALA A 32 -9.17 24.97 -7.93
N VAL A 33 -10.45 25.32 -7.77
CA VAL A 33 -11.54 24.37 -7.55
C VAL A 33 -11.53 23.34 -8.66
N ALA A 34 -11.67 22.07 -8.30
CA ALA A 34 -11.71 20.96 -9.25
C ALA A 34 -12.71 21.22 -10.39
N THR A 35 -12.27 21.04 -11.64
CA THR A 35 -13.08 21.33 -12.82
C THR A 35 -14.09 20.20 -13.03
N TYR A 36 -15.24 20.29 -12.36
CA TYR A 36 -16.34 19.32 -12.48
C TYR A 36 -16.78 19.12 -13.93
N LEU A 37 -16.85 17.85 -14.37
CA LEU A 37 -17.33 17.46 -15.70
C LEU A 37 -18.71 16.83 -15.63
N TYR A 38 -18.86 15.76 -14.83
CA TYR A 38 -20.10 14.99 -14.71
C TYR A 38 -20.10 14.12 -13.46
N HIS A 39 -21.27 13.68 -13.02
CA HIS A 39 -21.40 12.62 -12.01
C HIS A 39 -22.53 11.66 -12.39
N ASN A 40 -22.46 10.43 -11.89
CA ASN A 40 -23.57 9.48 -11.96
C ASN A 40 -23.69 8.74 -10.64
N CYS A 41 -24.86 8.86 -10.00
CA CYS A 41 -25.30 8.01 -8.91
C CYS A 41 -26.65 7.40 -9.31
N PRO A 42 -26.69 6.10 -9.67
CA PRO A 42 -27.95 5.44 -9.98
C PRO A 42 -28.73 5.19 -8.70
N ASN A 43 -30.02 5.57 -8.68
CA ASN A 43 -30.94 5.34 -7.57
C ASN A 43 -31.41 3.86 -7.51
N THR A 44 -30.48 2.93 -7.66
CA THR A 44 -30.69 1.47 -7.61
C THR A 44 -30.45 0.90 -6.22
N THR A 45 -29.56 1.52 -5.44
CA THR A 45 -29.26 1.17 -4.05
C THR A 45 -29.07 2.47 -3.26
N THR A 46 -29.81 2.63 -2.17
CA THR A 46 -29.76 3.82 -1.31
C THR A 46 -29.57 3.46 0.15
N PHE A 47 -29.02 4.40 0.93
CA PHE A 47 -28.83 4.29 2.37
C PHE A 47 -29.69 5.34 3.11
N ILE A 48 -30.02 5.03 4.36
CA ILE A 48 -30.78 5.94 5.23
C ILE A 48 -29.80 6.99 5.81
N PRO A 49 -30.15 8.29 5.85
CA PRO A 49 -29.33 9.29 6.53
C PRO A 49 -29.06 8.92 8.00
N ASN A 50 -27.85 9.23 8.48
CA ASN A 50 -27.30 8.85 9.79
C ASN A 50 -27.15 7.32 10.01
N SER A 51 -27.17 6.50 8.96
CA SER A 51 -26.85 5.06 9.04
C SER A 51 -25.36 4.77 9.19
N THR A 52 -25.05 3.54 9.63
CA THR A 52 -23.70 2.96 9.61
C THR A 52 -23.04 3.10 8.24
N TYR A 53 -23.78 2.84 7.15
CA TYR A 53 -23.28 3.03 5.78
C TYR A 53 -22.83 4.47 5.52
N GLN A 54 -23.60 5.48 5.94
CA GLN A 54 -23.18 6.87 5.76
C GLN A 54 -21.94 7.22 6.59
N SER A 55 -21.82 6.68 7.80
CA SER A 55 -20.62 6.83 8.62
C SER A 55 -19.39 6.21 7.94
N ASN A 56 -19.53 5.01 7.39
CA ASN A 56 -18.48 4.31 6.64
C ASN A 56 -18.12 5.06 5.34
N LEU A 57 -19.10 5.60 4.62
CA LEU A 57 -18.89 6.42 3.41
C LEU A 57 -18.12 7.71 3.75
N ASN A 58 -18.52 8.43 4.81
CA ASN A 58 -17.81 9.63 5.25
C ASN A 58 -16.36 9.31 5.66
N HIS A 59 -16.15 8.21 6.39
CA HIS A 59 -14.81 7.74 6.75
C HIS A 59 -13.97 7.38 5.53
N LEU A 60 -14.55 6.66 4.55
CA LEU A 60 -13.91 6.32 3.28
C LEU A 60 -13.49 7.59 2.51
N LEU A 61 -14.37 8.58 2.38
CA LEU A 61 -14.10 9.81 1.64
C LEU A 61 -12.98 10.64 2.30
N ILE A 62 -12.96 10.75 3.63
CA ILE A 62 -11.84 11.35 4.38
C ILE A 62 -10.53 10.57 4.15
N TYR A 63 -10.61 9.23 4.13
CA TYR A 63 -9.44 8.38 3.93
C TYR A 63 -8.90 8.46 2.49
N LEU A 64 -9.76 8.52 1.48
CA LEU A 64 -9.36 8.75 0.08
C LEU A 64 -8.71 10.14 -0.08
N SER A 65 -9.32 11.20 0.47
CA SER A 65 -8.78 12.57 0.44
C SER A 65 -7.41 12.70 1.12
N SER A 66 -7.22 12.07 2.27
CA SER A 66 -5.94 12.09 3.00
C SER A 66 -4.84 11.21 2.39
N ASN A 67 -5.18 10.24 1.53
CA ASN A 67 -4.22 9.41 0.80
C ASN A 67 -3.91 9.90 -0.63
N ALA A 68 -4.45 11.06 -1.04
CA ALA A 68 -4.03 11.79 -2.24
C ALA A 68 -2.67 12.49 -1.99
N ILE A 69 -1.64 11.69 -1.73
CA ILE A 69 -0.27 12.12 -1.41
C ILE A 69 0.67 12.02 -2.62
N ARG A 70 1.92 12.46 -2.43
CA ARG A 70 2.93 12.50 -3.48
C ARG A 70 3.14 11.14 -4.14
N ASP A 71 3.25 11.17 -5.47
CA ASP A 71 3.53 10.02 -6.33
C ASP A 71 2.42 8.92 -6.34
N VAL A 72 1.18 9.26 -5.93
CA VAL A 72 0.00 8.38 -5.96
C VAL A 72 -1.03 8.86 -6.99
N GLU A 73 -0.97 8.33 -8.21
CA GLU A 73 -1.96 8.61 -9.27
C GLU A 73 -3.28 7.86 -9.07
N PHE A 74 -3.26 6.72 -8.40
CA PHE A 74 -4.42 5.85 -8.17
C PHE A 74 -4.39 5.27 -6.77
N TYR A 75 -5.53 5.32 -6.08
CA TYR A 75 -5.67 4.75 -4.75
C TYR A 75 -7.07 4.16 -4.58
N ASN A 76 -7.17 3.05 -3.86
CA ASN A 76 -8.45 2.46 -3.48
C ASN A 76 -8.47 2.10 -2.00
N ALA A 77 -9.66 2.09 -1.41
CA ALA A 77 -9.88 1.82 -0.02
C ALA A 77 -11.26 1.17 0.21
N THR A 78 -11.46 0.64 1.41
CA THR A 78 -12.71 0.04 1.84
C THR A 78 -12.97 0.44 3.28
N ALA A 79 -14.21 0.78 3.61
CA ALA A 79 -14.63 1.14 4.96
C ALA A 79 -15.88 0.37 5.34
N GLY A 80 -16.02 0.02 6.63
CA GLY A 80 -17.11 -0.82 7.10
C GLY A 80 -16.87 -2.31 6.89
N ASN A 81 -17.76 -3.11 7.49
CA ASN A 81 -17.76 -4.58 7.44
C ASN A 81 -19.16 -5.08 7.02
N SER A 82 -19.23 -6.27 6.41
CA SER A 82 -20.50 -6.92 6.04
C SER A 82 -21.41 -6.03 5.17
N VAL A 83 -22.71 -5.94 5.46
CA VAL A 83 -23.73 -5.25 4.64
C VAL A 83 -23.58 -3.73 4.54
N ASP A 84 -22.77 -3.11 5.41
CA ASP A 84 -22.49 -1.67 5.42
C ASP A 84 -21.11 -1.32 4.84
N THR A 85 -20.47 -2.28 4.16
CA THR A 85 -19.17 -2.06 3.49
C THR A 85 -19.30 -1.09 2.32
N VAL A 86 -18.39 -0.13 2.25
CA VAL A 86 -18.26 0.84 1.16
C VAL A 86 -16.90 0.66 0.50
N TYR A 87 -16.88 0.37 -0.79
CA TYR A 87 -15.68 0.32 -1.61
C TYR A 87 -15.52 1.65 -2.33
N GLY A 88 -14.31 2.21 -2.40
CA GLY A 88 -14.08 3.40 -3.21
C GLY A 88 -12.66 3.58 -3.68
N LEU A 89 -12.48 4.42 -4.69
CA LEU A 89 -11.20 4.75 -5.28
C LEU A 89 -11.17 6.17 -5.83
N PHE A 90 -9.96 6.69 -6.02
CA PHE A 90 -9.72 7.83 -6.90
C PHE A 90 -8.67 7.50 -7.97
N LEU A 91 -8.71 8.30 -9.04
CA LEU A 91 -7.72 8.34 -10.11
C LEU A 91 -7.42 9.81 -10.43
N CYS A 92 -6.16 10.22 -10.38
CA CYS A 92 -5.69 11.53 -10.83
C CYS A 92 -5.07 11.42 -12.23
N ARG A 93 -5.02 12.54 -12.95
CA ARG A 93 -4.34 12.64 -14.25
C ARG A 93 -2.83 12.74 -14.05
N GLY A 94 -2.04 11.90 -14.73
CA GLY A 94 -0.61 11.70 -14.45
C GLY A 94 0.34 12.86 -14.82
N ASP A 95 -0.14 13.90 -15.52
CA ASP A 95 0.64 15.12 -15.80
C ASP A 95 0.53 16.18 -14.68
N LEU A 96 -0.26 15.94 -13.65
CA LEU A 96 -0.58 16.94 -12.63
C LEU A 96 0.45 16.99 -11.49
N PRO A 97 0.77 18.18 -10.97
CA PRO A 97 1.40 18.33 -9.66
C PRO A 97 0.57 17.65 -8.57
N THR A 98 1.26 17.05 -7.59
CA THR A 98 0.64 16.42 -6.42
C THR A 98 -0.40 17.32 -5.75
N ASP A 99 -0.07 18.59 -5.53
CA ASP A 99 -0.94 19.56 -4.86
C ASP A 99 -2.27 19.75 -5.63
N THR A 100 -2.26 19.67 -6.96
CA THR A 100 -3.45 19.78 -7.82
C THR A 100 -4.31 18.51 -7.73
N CYS A 101 -3.69 17.32 -7.78
CA CYS A 101 -4.38 16.05 -7.54
C CYS A 101 -5.04 16.04 -6.15
N GLN A 102 -4.28 16.42 -5.11
CA GLN A 102 -4.76 16.47 -3.73
C GLN A 102 -5.95 17.42 -3.57
N SER A 103 -5.88 18.63 -4.15
CA SER A 103 -7.01 19.56 -4.16
C SER A 103 -8.22 18.97 -4.87
N CYS A 104 -8.03 18.31 -6.01
CA CYS A 104 -9.12 17.69 -6.76
C CYS A 104 -9.83 16.59 -5.96
N ILE A 105 -9.09 15.68 -5.29
CA ILE A 105 -9.72 14.66 -4.44
C ILE A 105 -10.41 15.30 -3.24
N ALA A 106 -9.82 16.33 -2.62
CA ALA A 106 -10.40 17.04 -1.49
C ALA A 106 -11.70 17.78 -1.84
N ASP A 107 -11.85 18.28 -3.06
CA ASP A 107 -13.09 18.88 -3.55
C ASP A 107 -14.10 17.82 -3.99
N ALA A 108 -13.67 16.83 -4.78
CA ALA A 108 -14.52 15.74 -5.26
C ALA A 108 -15.20 14.98 -4.10
N THR A 109 -14.48 14.75 -3.00
CA THR A 109 -15.00 14.06 -1.81
C THR A 109 -16.05 14.87 -1.04
N LYS A 110 -16.04 16.21 -1.13
CA LYS A 110 -17.10 17.08 -0.57
C LYS A 110 -18.28 17.19 -1.54
N ASP A 111 -17.99 17.40 -2.82
CA ASP A 111 -18.95 17.64 -3.90
C ASP A 111 -19.81 16.40 -4.20
N ILE A 112 -19.23 15.19 -4.18
CA ILE A 112 -19.98 13.97 -4.47
C ILE A 112 -21.10 13.69 -3.47
N VAL A 113 -20.93 14.05 -2.18
CA VAL A 113 -21.95 13.86 -1.13
C VAL A 113 -23.10 14.87 -1.28
N GLN A 114 -22.83 16.05 -1.84
CA GLN A 114 -23.87 17.03 -2.15
C GLN A 114 -24.68 16.64 -3.39
N ARG A 115 -24.04 15.97 -4.36
CA ARG A 115 -24.68 15.51 -5.61
C ARG A 115 -25.42 14.18 -5.48
N CYS A 116 -24.89 13.29 -4.65
CA CYS A 116 -25.37 11.92 -4.44
C CYS A 116 -25.64 11.71 -2.93
N PRO A 117 -26.71 12.32 -2.38
CA PRO A 117 -26.90 12.44 -0.93
C PRO A 117 -27.30 11.13 -0.25
N THR A 118 -27.86 10.15 -0.98
CA THR A 118 -28.38 8.90 -0.40
C THR A 118 -28.02 7.65 -1.20
N GLU A 119 -27.44 7.78 -2.38
CA GLU A 119 -27.10 6.68 -3.27
C GLU A 119 -25.84 5.94 -2.80
N ARG A 120 -25.91 4.61 -2.74
CA ARG A 120 -24.80 3.74 -2.32
C ARG A 120 -23.73 3.57 -3.40
N VAL A 121 -24.04 3.92 -4.65
CA VAL A 121 -23.10 3.91 -5.78
C VAL A 121 -23.02 5.31 -6.35
N ALA A 122 -21.81 5.85 -6.52
CA ALA A 122 -21.58 7.09 -7.26
C ALA A 122 -20.22 7.10 -7.96
N VAL A 123 -20.14 7.83 -9.06
CA VAL A 123 -18.89 8.21 -9.73
C VAL A 123 -18.95 9.69 -10.10
N GLY A 124 -17.91 10.45 -9.75
CA GLY A 124 -17.73 11.86 -10.14
C GLY A 124 -16.46 12.00 -10.97
N TRP A 125 -16.57 12.66 -12.12
CA TRP A 125 -15.47 12.99 -13.02
C TRP A 125 -15.22 14.50 -13.04
N TYR A 126 -13.95 14.85 -12.94
CA TYR A 126 -13.39 16.20 -12.99
C TYR A 126 -12.30 16.22 -14.08
N ASP A 127 -11.82 17.39 -14.53
CA ASP A 127 -10.75 17.47 -15.54
C ASP A 127 -9.42 16.91 -15.03
N GLU A 128 -9.21 17.02 -13.71
CA GLU A 128 -7.99 16.69 -13.00
C GLU A 128 -8.03 15.31 -12.33
N CYS A 129 -9.22 14.83 -11.94
CA CYS A 129 -9.39 13.56 -11.22
C CYS A 129 -10.75 12.88 -11.43
N MET A 130 -10.88 11.64 -10.96
CA MET A 130 -12.12 10.87 -10.86
C MET A 130 -12.21 10.24 -9.47
N LEU A 131 -13.40 10.25 -8.88
CA LEU A 131 -13.72 9.65 -7.59
C LEU A 131 -14.90 8.68 -7.79
N ARG A 132 -14.84 7.48 -7.21
CA ARG A 132 -15.92 6.49 -7.30
C ARG A 132 -16.10 5.72 -6.00
N TYR A 133 -17.35 5.48 -5.59
CA TYR A 133 -17.69 4.55 -4.52
C TYR A 133 -18.89 3.65 -4.88
N SER A 134 -19.04 2.55 -4.15
CA SER A 134 -20.04 1.49 -4.39
C SER A 134 -20.20 0.61 -3.14
N ASP A 135 -21.40 0.08 -2.89
CA ASP A 135 -21.64 -0.99 -1.92
C ASP A 135 -21.26 -2.39 -2.45
N GLN A 136 -21.10 -2.52 -3.77
CA GLN A 136 -20.57 -3.73 -4.42
C GLN A 136 -19.08 -3.60 -4.73
N TYR A 137 -18.32 -4.68 -4.57
CA TYR A 137 -16.88 -4.73 -4.91
C TYR A 137 -16.66 -4.58 -6.42
N PHE A 138 -15.82 -3.62 -6.83
CA PHE A 138 -15.59 -3.30 -8.25
C PHE A 138 -14.11 -3.17 -8.66
N PHE A 139 -13.16 -3.44 -7.76
CA PHE A 139 -11.73 -3.30 -8.06
C PHE A 139 -11.26 -4.41 -9.01
N GLY A 140 -10.45 -4.05 -10.01
CA GLY A 140 -9.96 -4.98 -11.03
C GLY A 140 -10.98 -5.42 -12.10
N SER A 141 -12.24 -4.96 -11.98
CA SER A 141 -13.31 -5.16 -12.96
C SER A 141 -13.32 -4.04 -14.01
N MET A 142 -13.39 -4.40 -15.29
CA MET A 142 -13.55 -3.43 -16.38
C MET A 142 -15.02 -3.04 -16.50
N VAL A 143 -15.31 -1.75 -16.29
CA VAL A 143 -16.67 -1.20 -16.31
C VAL A 143 -16.72 -0.03 -17.29
N THR A 144 -17.58 -0.16 -18.31
CA THR A 144 -17.79 0.85 -19.37
C THR A 144 -19.14 1.56 -19.25
N ASN A 145 -19.96 1.21 -18.26
CA ASN A 145 -21.26 1.84 -17.99
C ASN A 145 -21.33 2.31 -16.52
N PRO A 146 -21.92 3.48 -16.22
CA PRO A 146 -22.43 4.51 -17.16
C PRO A 146 -21.33 5.04 -18.09
N ASN A 147 -21.69 5.39 -19.32
CA ASN A 147 -20.80 6.10 -20.24
C ASN A 147 -21.28 7.54 -20.42
N VAL A 148 -20.34 8.48 -20.46
CA VAL A 148 -20.60 9.90 -20.70
C VAL A 148 -19.74 10.35 -21.87
N ILE A 149 -20.35 10.98 -22.87
CA ILE A 149 -19.63 11.52 -24.03
C ILE A 149 -19.72 13.05 -23.95
N LEU A 150 -18.57 13.70 -23.80
CA LEU A 150 -18.45 15.16 -23.84
C LEU A 150 -17.86 15.56 -25.18
N VAL A 151 -18.38 16.63 -25.76
CA VAL A 151 -18.14 16.98 -27.17
C VAL A 151 -17.80 18.46 -27.26
N ASN A 152 -16.70 18.79 -27.92
CA ASN A 152 -16.37 20.19 -28.23
C ASN A 152 -17.45 20.74 -29.19
N THR A 153 -17.97 21.93 -28.93
CA THR A 153 -19.05 22.51 -29.75
C THR A 153 -18.57 22.81 -31.17
N GLN A 154 -17.29 23.14 -31.35
CA GLN A 154 -16.69 23.51 -32.63
C GLN A 154 -16.45 22.31 -33.55
N ASN A 155 -16.77 22.49 -34.84
CA ASN A 155 -16.56 21.49 -35.88
C ASN A 155 -15.16 21.62 -36.51
N ILE A 156 -14.66 20.53 -37.10
CA ILE A 156 -13.46 20.54 -37.96
C ILE A 156 -13.87 20.65 -39.44
N SER A 157 -13.07 21.34 -40.27
CA SER A 157 -13.41 21.58 -41.68
C SER A 157 -13.25 20.33 -42.57
N ASP A 158 -12.21 19.53 -42.34
CA ASP A 158 -11.94 18.27 -43.06
C ASP A 158 -12.23 17.09 -42.12
N GLN A 159 -13.52 16.78 -41.96
CA GLN A 159 -14.01 15.77 -41.03
C GLN A 159 -13.43 14.37 -41.33
N ALA A 160 -13.49 13.92 -42.57
CA ALA A 160 -13.08 12.56 -42.93
C ALA A 160 -11.59 12.31 -42.64
N ARG A 161 -10.70 13.24 -43.01
CA ARG A 161 -9.26 13.12 -42.76
C ARG A 161 -8.93 13.26 -41.27
N PHE A 162 -9.59 14.18 -40.57
CA PHE A 162 -9.35 14.40 -39.15
C PHE A 162 -9.81 13.22 -38.30
N ASP A 163 -11.01 12.69 -38.54
CA ASP A 163 -11.53 11.52 -37.82
C ASP A 163 -10.66 10.27 -38.08
N GLN A 164 -10.18 10.09 -39.31
CA GLN A 164 -9.22 9.03 -39.64
C GLN A 164 -7.92 9.18 -38.85
N LEU A 165 -7.38 10.40 -38.74
CA LEU A 165 -6.15 10.69 -37.99
C LEU A 165 -6.34 10.46 -36.48
N VAL A 166 -7.42 10.96 -35.88
CA VAL A 166 -7.74 10.76 -34.46
C VAL A 166 -7.93 9.27 -34.16
N SER A 167 -8.71 8.56 -34.98
CA SER A 167 -8.94 7.12 -34.83
C SER A 167 -7.64 6.31 -34.95
N ALA A 168 -6.80 6.58 -35.96
CA ALA A 168 -5.53 5.88 -36.13
C ALA A 168 -4.59 6.12 -34.94
N THR A 169 -4.39 7.38 -34.55
CA THR A 169 -3.48 7.77 -33.45
C THR A 169 -3.93 7.15 -32.11
N MET A 170 -5.23 7.18 -31.82
CA MET A 170 -5.77 6.64 -30.58
C MET A 170 -5.72 5.11 -30.54
N ASN A 171 -6.00 4.43 -31.66
CA ASN A 171 -5.94 2.98 -31.72
C ASN A 171 -4.50 2.45 -31.65
N ASP A 172 -3.52 3.18 -32.18
CA ASP A 172 -2.09 2.84 -32.04
C ASP A 172 -1.65 2.93 -30.56
N LEU A 173 -1.97 4.04 -29.89
CA LEU A 173 -1.79 4.23 -28.45
C LEU A 173 -2.43 3.09 -27.62
N ALA A 174 -3.68 2.74 -27.90
CA ALA A 174 -4.37 1.67 -27.18
C ALA A 174 -3.76 0.28 -27.44
N SER A 175 -3.26 0.05 -28.66
CA SER A 175 -2.64 -1.23 -29.05
C SER A 175 -1.26 -1.44 -28.43
N GLY A 176 -0.45 -0.38 -28.32
CA GLY A 176 0.86 -0.41 -27.65
C GLY A 176 0.77 -0.84 -26.18
N ILE A 177 -0.33 -0.50 -25.50
CA ILE A 177 -0.55 -0.83 -24.08
C ILE A 177 -0.91 -2.32 -23.86
N ILE A 178 -1.63 -2.94 -24.81
CA ILE A 178 -2.16 -4.31 -24.65
C ILE A 178 -1.05 -5.36 -24.43
N ASN A 179 0.15 -5.10 -24.92
CA ASN A 179 1.28 -6.03 -24.88
C ASN A 179 2.12 -5.97 -23.59
N LEU A 180 1.81 -5.07 -22.64
CA LEU A 180 2.67 -4.81 -21.47
C LEU A 180 2.40 -5.74 -20.27
N SER A 181 1.14 -6.12 -20.00
CA SER A 181 0.78 -7.03 -18.91
C SER A 181 -0.70 -7.46 -18.98
N ALA A 182 -1.10 -8.45 -18.18
CA ALA A 182 -2.50 -8.87 -18.05
C ALA A 182 -3.44 -7.74 -17.53
N GLY A 183 -2.92 -6.82 -16.70
CA GLY A 183 -3.66 -5.62 -16.28
C GLY A 183 -3.77 -4.59 -17.41
N ALA A 184 -2.67 -4.36 -18.13
CA ALA A 184 -2.62 -3.46 -19.27
C ALA A 184 -3.54 -3.93 -20.42
N LYS A 185 -3.71 -5.25 -20.62
CA LYS A 185 -4.69 -5.82 -21.56
C LYS A 185 -6.12 -5.36 -21.26
N LYS A 186 -6.58 -5.42 -20.00
CA LYS A 186 -7.91 -4.92 -19.60
C LYS A 186 -8.07 -3.43 -19.86
N PHE A 187 -7.05 -2.62 -19.54
CA PHE A 187 -7.07 -1.18 -19.76
C PHE A 187 -7.07 -0.82 -21.26
N GLY A 188 -6.26 -1.50 -22.08
CA GLY A 188 -6.25 -1.35 -23.53
C GLY A 188 -7.59 -1.72 -24.19
N THR A 189 -8.25 -2.79 -23.75
CA THR A 189 -9.62 -3.12 -24.20
C THR A 189 -10.65 -2.07 -23.78
N CYS A 190 -10.51 -1.48 -22.58
CA CYS A 190 -11.33 -0.35 -22.15
C CYS A 190 -11.13 0.87 -23.07
N LEU A 191 -9.87 1.22 -23.36
CA LEU A 191 -9.53 2.33 -24.26
C LEU A 191 -10.05 2.10 -25.68
N GLN A 192 -9.86 0.92 -26.28
CA GLN A 192 -10.44 0.58 -27.58
C GLN A 192 -11.97 0.76 -27.58
N SER A 193 -12.63 0.34 -26.51
CA SER A 193 -14.07 0.54 -26.33
C SER A 193 -14.43 2.03 -26.20
N ALA A 194 -13.61 2.85 -25.54
CA ALA A 194 -13.83 4.29 -25.41
C ALA A 194 -13.61 5.02 -26.76
N ILE A 195 -12.58 4.63 -27.52
CA ILE A 195 -12.22 5.20 -28.83
C ILE A 195 -13.34 5.02 -29.84
N GLN A 196 -14.00 3.85 -29.85
CA GLN A 196 -15.19 3.59 -30.68
C GLN A 196 -16.40 4.49 -30.35
N ASN A 197 -16.36 5.27 -29.27
CA ASN A 197 -17.41 6.18 -28.84
C ASN A 197 -17.01 7.66 -28.91
N LEU A 198 -15.82 7.98 -29.45
CA LEU A 198 -15.41 9.36 -29.66
C LEU A 198 -16.30 10.07 -30.69
N PRO A 199 -16.62 11.37 -30.49
CA PRO A 199 -17.42 12.13 -31.44
C PRO A 199 -16.64 12.42 -32.73
N SER A 200 -17.32 12.24 -33.87
CA SER A 200 -16.82 12.51 -35.23
C SER A 200 -17.06 13.97 -35.64
N GLY A 201 -16.12 14.55 -36.41
CA GLY A 201 -16.24 15.90 -36.99
C GLY A 201 -16.04 17.07 -36.03
N LYS A 202 -15.46 16.82 -34.85
CA LYS A 202 -15.34 17.80 -33.76
C LYS A 202 -13.89 18.14 -33.45
N GLN A 203 -13.64 19.37 -32.99
CA GLN A 203 -12.29 19.81 -32.58
C GLN A 203 -11.80 19.18 -31.27
N GLY A 204 -12.67 18.45 -30.58
CA GLY A 204 -12.37 17.76 -29.34
C GLY A 204 -13.50 16.87 -28.89
N GLY A 205 -13.17 15.87 -28.08
CA GLY A 205 -14.10 14.86 -27.61
C GLY A 205 -13.55 14.05 -26.48
N ARG A 206 -14.42 13.69 -25.53
CA ARG A 206 -14.09 12.85 -24.38
C ARG A 206 -15.12 11.76 -24.19
N VAL A 207 -14.65 10.57 -23.80
CA VAL A 207 -15.48 9.46 -23.36
C VAL A 207 -15.04 9.11 -21.95
N LEU A 208 -15.95 9.30 -20.99
CA LEU A 208 -15.74 9.00 -19.58
C LEU A 208 -16.40 7.65 -19.28
N PHE A 209 -15.58 6.65 -18.97
CA PHE A 209 -16.03 5.39 -18.36
C PHE A 209 -15.56 5.32 -16.90
N PRO A 210 -16.15 4.46 -16.06
CA PRO A 210 -15.69 4.22 -14.70
C PRO A 210 -14.34 3.48 -14.59
N SER A 211 -13.78 2.96 -15.69
CA SER A 211 -12.50 2.24 -15.72
C SER A 211 -11.44 2.83 -16.66
N CYS A 212 -11.78 3.78 -17.53
CA CYS A 212 -10.84 4.48 -18.39
C CYS A 212 -11.46 5.77 -18.95
N ILE A 213 -10.62 6.68 -19.43
CA ILE A 213 -11.04 7.92 -20.09
C ILE A 213 -10.27 8.05 -21.40
N ALA A 214 -10.96 8.36 -22.50
CA ALA A 214 -10.34 8.78 -23.74
C ALA A 214 -10.65 10.26 -23.98
N ARG A 215 -9.65 11.06 -24.36
CA ARG A 215 -9.78 12.51 -24.65
C ARG A 215 -8.88 12.89 -25.81
N PHE A 216 -9.42 13.62 -26.79
CA PHE A 216 -8.66 14.39 -27.76
C PHE A 216 -9.15 15.84 -27.77
N GLU A 217 -8.24 16.77 -28.07
CA GLU A 217 -8.51 18.18 -28.33
C GLU A 217 -7.43 18.68 -29.31
N ILE A 218 -7.72 19.70 -30.13
CA ILE A 218 -6.72 20.36 -30.98
C ILE A 218 -5.78 21.33 -30.23
N HIS A 219 -6.07 21.63 -28.96
CA HIS A 219 -5.28 22.52 -28.11
C HIS A 219 -4.56 21.71 -27.01
N PRO A 220 -3.38 22.14 -26.53
CA PRO A 220 -2.71 21.46 -25.43
C PRO A 220 -3.55 21.45 -24.14
N PHE A 221 -3.64 20.30 -23.49
CA PHE A 221 -4.35 20.12 -22.21
C PHE A 221 -3.55 19.34 -21.16
N TYR A 222 -2.27 19.06 -21.45
CA TYR A 222 -1.31 18.48 -20.52
C TYR A 222 -0.27 19.53 -20.09
N LEU A 223 0.19 19.48 -18.85
CA LEU A 223 1.25 20.35 -18.35
C LEU A 223 2.62 19.93 -18.91
N THR A 224 2.98 20.44 -20.08
CA THR A 224 4.35 20.37 -20.61
C THR A 224 5.24 21.39 -19.90
N GLY A 225 6.22 20.92 -19.13
CA GLY A 225 7.06 21.76 -18.28
C GLY A 225 8.02 22.65 -19.06
N ASN A 226 7.57 23.84 -19.47
CA ASN A 226 8.44 24.89 -20.01
C ASN A 226 8.63 26.03 -19.00
N THR A 227 9.86 26.16 -18.50
CA THR A 227 10.32 27.34 -17.76
C THR A 227 10.44 28.55 -18.68
N SER A 228 9.76 29.64 -18.35
CA SER A 228 10.07 30.99 -18.87
C SER A 228 10.38 31.92 -17.70
N ALA A 229 11.52 32.62 -17.80
CA ALA A 229 12.00 33.51 -16.75
C ALA A 229 11.39 34.93 -16.89
N PRO A 230 11.16 35.66 -15.79
CA PRO A 230 10.67 37.04 -15.84
C PRO A 230 11.81 38.06 -16.10
N PRO A 231 11.52 39.19 -16.78
CA PRO A 231 12.50 40.24 -17.06
C PRO A 231 12.74 41.19 -15.86
N PRO A 232 13.88 41.90 -15.81
CA PRO A 232 14.26 42.75 -14.67
C PRO A 232 13.62 44.15 -14.70
N MET A 233 13.35 44.71 -13.52
CA MET A 233 12.85 46.09 -13.33
C MET A 233 13.97 47.08 -12.90
N LEU A 234 13.80 48.35 -13.26
CA LEU A 234 14.66 49.47 -12.86
C LEU A 234 14.10 50.23 -11.63
N VAL A 235 15.00 50.91 -10.91
CA VAL A 235 14.76 51.58 -9.61
C VAL A 235 14.64 53.10 -9.76
N PRO A 236 13.74 53.79 -9.01
CA PRO A 236 13.80 55.25 -8.79
C PRO A 236 14.12 55.67 -7.33
N PRO A 237 14.61 56.91 -7.10
CA PRO A 237 15.09 57.42 -5.80
C PRO A 237 14.01 58.13 -4.93
N PRO A 238 14.34 58.55 -3.68
CA PRO A 238 13.32 58.81 -2.62
C PRO A 238 13.19 60.33 -2.26
N PRO A 239 12.64 60.80 -1.10
CA PRO A 239 11.48 61.70 -1.09
C PRO A 239 11.73 63.02 -0.29
N THR A 240 10.68 63.79 0.07
CA THR A 240 10.50 64.63 1.33
C THR A 240 9.26 65.59 1.22
N PRO A 241 8.81 66.38 2.25
CA PRO A 241 7.49 66.15 2.85
C PRO A 241 6.55 67.41 2.81
N LYS A 242 5.26 67.34 3.17
CA LYS A 242 4.64 67.62 4.49
C LYS A 242 3.12 67.86 4.24
N GLY A 243 2.30 68.08 5.28
CA GLY A 243 0.98 68.77 5.13
C GLY A 243 -0.25 67.89 5.41
N LYS A 244 -0.91 68.07 6.57
CA LYS A 244 -1.45 66.95 7.38
C LYS A 244 -2.49 67.61 8.46
N SER A 245 -3.77 67.18 8.75
CA SER A 245 -4.62 67.40 10.01
C SER A 245 -5.14 66.11 10.81
N HIS A 246 -5.60 66.22 12.08
CA HIS A 246 -5.58 65.24 13.26
C HIS A 246 -6.65 64.09 13.35
N ILE A 247 -6.47 63.08 14.24
CA ILE A 247 -7.47 62.00 14.61
C ILE A 247 -7.64 61.89 16.15
N SER A 248 -8.80 61.40 16.64
CA SER A 248 -9.20 61.28 18.06
C SER A 248 -8.99 59.88 18.69
N SER A 249 -9.18 59.81 20.02
CA SER A 249 -8.68 58.77 20.93
C SER A 249 -9.18 57.33 20.75
N LEU A 250 -10.11 57.04 19.83
CA LEU A 250 -10.64 55.69 19.63
C LEU A 250 -9.66 54.76 18.88
N THR A 251 -8.75 55.33 18.08
CA THR A 251 -7.81 54.56 17.24
C THR A 251 -6.72 53.84 18.04
N ILE A 252 -6.41 54.29 19.26
CA ILE A 252 -5.32 53.75 20.08
C ILE A 252 -5.61 52.29 20.49
N ILE A 253 -6.85 51.99 20.89
CA ILE A 253 -7.27 50.64 21.29
C ILE A 253 -7.21 49.67 20.09
N ALA A 254 -7.62 50.13 18.91
CA ALA A 254 -7.59 49.35 17.67
C ALA A 254 -6.17 49.06 17.15
N ILE A 255 -5.16 49.83 17.55
CA ILE A 255 -3.76 49.63 17.13
C ILE A 255 -2.99 48.75 18.13
N VAL A 256 -3.21 48.90 19.44
CA VAL A 256 -2.41 48.20 20.46
C VAL A 256 -2.76 46.71 20.56
N ALA A 257 -4.05 46.34 20.45
CA ALA A 257 -4.46 44.94 20.57
C ALA A 257 -3.88 44.02 19.47
N PRO A 258 -3.90 44.39 18.17
CA PRO A 258 -3.25 43.59 17.11
C PRO A 258 -1.74 43.43 17.29
N ILE A 259 -1.04 44.44 17.81
CA ILE A 259 0.42 44.40 18.02
C ILE A 259 0.78 43.35 19.09
N ILE A 260 0.01 43.30 20.19
CA ILE A 260 0.23 42.31 21.26
C ILE A 260 -0.06 40.89 20.75
N VAL A 261 -1.18 40.69 20.05
CA VAL A 261 -1.53 39.38 19.45
C VAL A 261 -0.49 38.93 18.43
N SER A 262 -0.03 39.84 17.55
CA SER A 262 1.03 39.57 16.57
C SER A 262 2.35 39.20 17.25
N GLY A 263 2.75 39.88 18.33
CA GLY A 263 3.93 39.54 19.11
C GLY A 263 3.88 38.14 19.73
N VAL A 264 2.73 37.74 20.27
CA VAL A 264 2.52 36.39 20.84
C VAL A 264 2.54 35.32 19.75
N LEU A 265 1.87 35.55 18.62
CA LEU A 265 1.89 34.63 17.48
C LEU A 265 3.30 34.50 16.87
N PHE A 266 4.05 35.60 16.77
CA PHE A 266 5.43 35.58 16.31
C PHE A 266 6.35 34.80 17.27
N PHE A 267 6.18 34.98 18.58
CA PHE A 267 6.95 34.22 19.58
C PHE A 267 6.62 32.71 19.52
N MET A 268 5.34 32.33 19.42
CA MET A 268 4.95 30.93 19.25
C MET A 268 5.48 30.33 17.93
N GLY A 269 5.41 31.09 16.82
CA GLY A 269 5.97 30.70 15.53
C GLY A 269 7.49 30.54 15.58
N TYR A 270 8.21 31.44 16.25
CA TYR A 270 9.65 31.39 16.43
C TYR A 270 10.08 30.16 17.26
N CYS A 271 9.39 29.90 18.38
CA CYS A 271 9.58 28.69 19.19
C CYS A 271 9.30 27.40 18.38
N PHE A 272 8.26 27.40 17.55
CA PHE A 272 7.96 26.28 16.64
C PHE A 272 9.04 26.09 15.57
N LEU A 273 9.56 27.16 14.99
CA LEU A 273 10.65 27.11 14.01
C LEU A 273 11.97 26.60 14.62
N ILE A 274 12.30 26.98 15.85
CA ILE A 274 13.46 26.43 16.58
C ILE A 274 13.28 24.92 16.82
N ARG A 275 12.12 24.48 17.34
CA ARG A 275 11.82 23.04 17.52
C ARG A 275 11.88 22.27 16.20
N ARG A 276 11.37 22.85 15.11
CA ARG A 276 11.38 22.24 13.77
C ARG A 276 12.78 22.21 13.15
N LYS A 277 13.67 23.17 13.47
CA LYS A 277 15.07 23.16 13.05
C LYS A 277 15.87 22.09 13.78
N ALA A 278 15.69 21.94 15.09
CA ALA A 278 16.29 20.86 15.87
C ALA A 278 15.89 19.46 15.36
N SER A 279 14.59 19.25 15.09
CA SER A 279 14.06 18.01 14.52
C SER A 279 14.64 17.71 13.11
N LYS A 280 14.77 18.72 12.24
CA LYS A 280 15.34 18.55 10.90
C LYS A 280 16.83 18.21 10.89
N THR A 281 17.62 18.71 11.85
CA THR A 281 19.04 18.33 11.96
C THR A 281 19.19 16.84 12.28
N VAL A 282 18.47 16.35 13.29
CA VAL A 282 18.47 14.93 13.69
C VAL A 282 18.04 14.02 12.53
N GLN A 283 17.03 14.42 11.75
CA GLN A 283 16.54 13.62 10.63
C GLN A 283 17.55 13.58 9.46
N LYS A 284 18.33 14.65 9.26
CA LYS A 284 19.36 14.73 8.20
C LYS A 284 20.61 13.91 8.53
N GLU A 285 21.04 13.86 9.79
CA GLU A 285 22.15 12.99 10.24
C GLU A 285 21.80 11.50 10.10
N ASN A 286 20.57 11.12 10.46
CA ASN A 286 20.11 9.74 10.30
C ASN A 286 20.14 9.29 8.82
N ALA A 287 19.66 10.12 7.88
CA ALA A 287 19.67 9.79 6.46
C ALA A 287 21.09 9.70 5.85
N ALA A 288 22.03 10.53 6.32
CA ALA A 288 23.42 10.50 5.86
C ALA A 288 24.15 9.21 6.33
N ASN A 289 23.95 8.81 7.59
CA ASN A 289 24.51 7.56 8.11
C ASN A 289 23.92 6.33 7.39
N GLU A 290 22.63 6.33 7.06
CA GLU A 290 21.99 5.23 6.35
C GLU A 290 22.56 4.98 4.94
N ILE A 291 23.00 6.02 4.23
CA ILE A 291 23.65 5.88 2.92
C ILE A 291 25.04 5.23 3.06
N SER A 292 25.86 5.68 4.02
CA SER A 292 27.21 5.15 4.23
C SER A 292 27.26 3.67 4.61
N ILE A 293 26.27 3.16 5.34
CA ILE A 293 26.20 1.75 5.73
C ILE A 293 25.91 0.88 4.50
N VAL A 294 25.03 1.32 3.60
CA VAL A 294 24.66 0.57 2.38
C VAL A 294 25.85 0.51 1.41
N GLU A 295 26.61 1.59 1.25
CA GLU A 295 27.83 1.59 0.42
C GLU A 295 28.92 0.65 0.98
N SER A 296 29.04 0.51 2.31
CA SER A 296 30.05 -0.35 2.95
C SER A 296 29.80 -1.86 2.81
N LEU A 297 28.60 -2.27 2.39
CA LEU A 297 28.15 -3.66 2.28
C LEU A 297 28.10 -4.16 0.83
N GLN A 298 28.56 -3.35 -0.13
CA GLN A 298 28.53 -3.71 -1.54
C GLN A 298 29.78 -4.51 -1.95
N PHE A 299 29.55 -5.72 -2.48
CA PHE A 299 30.55 -6.53 -3.17
C PHE A 299 30.54 -6.23 -4.67
N ASP A 300 31.70 -6.30 -5.30
CA ASP A 300 31.84 -6.31 -6.76
C ASP A 300 31.44 -7.68 -7.35
N PHE A 301 30.90 -7.70 -8.57
CA PHE A 301 30.47 -8.95 -9.19
C PHE A 301 31.63 -9.93 -9.38
N ALA A 302 32.84 -9.45 -9.68
CA ALA A 302 34.01 -10.28 -9.94
C ALA A 302 34.45 -11.08 -8.70
N THR A 303 34.48 -10.49 -7.50
CA THR A 303 34.73 -11.20 -6.24
C THR A 303 33.70 -12.31 -6.00
N ILE A 304 32.41 -12.07 -6.26
CA ILE A 304 31.36 -13.06 -6.06
C ILE A 304 31.39 -14.16 -7.12
N GLU A 305 31.69 -13.82 -8.37
CA GLU A 305 31.89 -14.79 -9.45
C GLU A 305 33.09 -15.70 -9.15
N ALA A 306 34.21 -15.14 -8.69
CA ALA A 306 35.38 -15.91 -8.27
C ALA A 306 35.06 -16.80 -7.06
N ALA A 307 34.44 -16.25 -6.01
CA ALA A 307 34.11 -16.96 -4.78
C ALA A 307 33.15 -18.16 -5.01
N THR A 308 32.28 -18.08 -6.01
CA THR A 308 31.32 -19.15 -6.37
C THR A 308 31.81 -20.09 -7.47
N ASN A 309 33.07 -19.95 -7.93
CA ASN A 309 33.60 -20.61 -9.11
C ASN A 309 32.68 -20.46 -10.34
N LYS A 310 32.42 -19.21 -10.72
CA LYS A 310 31.52 -18.80 -11.83
C LYS A 310 30.09 -19.34 -11.69
N PHE A 311 29.57 -19.36 -10.46
CA PHE A 311 28.27 -19.95 -10.14
C PHE A 311 28.16 -21.42 -10.62
N SER A 312 29.21 -22.24 -10.38
CA SER A 312 29.19 -23.65 -10.79
C SER A 312 28.00 -24.39 -10.18
N ASN A 313 27.40 -25.31 -10.95
CA ASN A 313 26.36 -26.21 -10.45
C ASN A 313 26.86 -27.10 -9.30
N ASP A 314 28.16 -27.39 -9.21
CA ASP A 314 28.75 -28.15 -8.09
C ASP A 314 28.61 -27.39 -6.75
N ASN A 315 28.57 -26.06 -6.81
CA ASN A 315 28.37 -25.19 -5.66
C ASN A 315 26.89 -24.88 -5.39
N LYS A 316 25.94 -25.40 -6.18
CA LYS A 316 24.52 -25.08 -6.05
C LYS A 316 23.92 -25.72 -4.79
N LEU A 317 23.49 -24.89 -3.84
CA LEU A 317 22.86 -25.30 -2.59
C LEU A 317 21.35 -25.52 -2.76
N GLY A 318 20.70 -24.79 -3.65
CA GLY A 318 19.27 -24.90 -3.92
C GLY A 318 18.76 -23.91 -4.98
N GLU A 319 17.49 -24.03 -5.32
CA GLU A 319 16.78 -23.17 -6.25
C GLU A 319 15.31 -23.05 -5.83
N GLY A 320 14.75 -21.85 -5.95
CA GLY A 320 13.34 -21.56 -5.67
C GLY A 320 12.82 -20.41 -6.51
N GLY A 321 11.57 -20.00 -6.28
CA GLY A 321 10.91 -18.94 -7.06
C GLY A 321 11.62 -17.57 -7.07
N PHE A 322 12.57 -17.37 -6.15
CA PHE A 322 13.34 -16.14 -6.00
C PHE A 322 14.73 -16.19 -6.67
N GLY A 323 15.17 -17.35 -7.15
CA GLY A 323 16.47 -17.54 -7.79
C GLY A 323 17.26 -18.74 -7.26
N GLN A 324 18.56 -18.75 -7.54
CA GLN A 324 19.47 -19.85 -7.26
C GLN A 324 20.42 -19.47 -6.13
N VAL A 325 20.71 -20.42 -5.24
CA VAL A 325 21.61 -20.23 -4.10
C VAL A 325 22.86 -21.08 -4.28
N TYR A 326 24.02 -20.46 -4.16
CA TYR A 326 25.34 -21.09 -4.34
C TYR A 326 26.15 -20.98 -3.05
N LYS A 327 26.98 -22.00 -2.76
CA LYS A 327 28.09 -21.87 -1.82
C LYS A 327 29.21 -21.08 -2.48
N GLY A 328 29.87 -20.24 -1.71
CA GLY A 328 31.13 -19.61 -2.12
C GLY A 328 32.12 -19.51 -0.98
N ILE A 329 33.37 -19.21 -1.32
CA ILE A 329 34.44 -18.94 -0.36
C ILE A 329 35.07 -17.61 -0.77
N LEU A 330 34.98 -16.61 0.11
CA LEU A 330 35.60 -15.29 -0.11
C LEU A 330 37.14 -15.37 -0.04
N PRO A 331 37.89 -14.39 -0.59
CA PRO A 331 39.36 -14.39 -0.56
C PRO A 331 39.98 -14.44 0.85
N ASN A 332 39.23 -14.07 1.89
CA ASN A 332 39.63 -14.18 3.30
C ASN A 332 39.36 -15.58 3.92
N GLY A 333 38.92 -16.56 3.12
CA GLY A 333 38.55 -17.90 3.56
C GLY A 333 37.14 -18.04 4.15
N GLN A 334 36.34 -16.97 4.20
CA GLN A 334 35.00 -17.02 4.77
C GLN A 334 34.01 -17.73 3.81
N GLU A 335 33.35 -18.78 4.31
CA GLU A 335 32.27 -19.44 3.59
C GLU A 335 30.99 -18.57 3.56
N ILE A 336 30.38 -18.48 2.39
CA ILE A 336 29.19 -17.66 2.12
C ILE A 336 28.10 -18.42 1.37
N ALA A 337 26.86 -17.99 1.54
CA ALA A 337 25.72 -18.41 0.71
C ALA A 337 25.30 -17.23 -0.19
N VAL A 338 25.31 -17.46 -1.50
CA VAL A 338 25.11 -16.43 -2.54
C VAL A 338 23.76 -16.68 -3.22
N LYS A 339 22.75 -15.87 -2.89
CA LYS A 339 21.41 -15.89 -3.49
C LYS A 339 21.42 -14.96 -4.71
N ARG A 340 21.54 -15.54 -5.91
CA ARG A 340 21.47 -14.82 -7.20
C ARG A 340 20.04 -14.77 -7.68
N LEU A 341 19.44 -13.59 -7.68
CA LEU A 341 18.04 -13.41 -8.05
C LEU A 341 17.84 -13.53 -9.55
N SER A 342 16.68 -14.06 -9.97
CA SER A 342 16.38 -14.24 -11.40
C SER A 342 16.30 -12.91 -12.16
N ARG A 343 16.95 -12.85 -13.33
CA ARG A 343 16.91 -11.67 -14.22
C ARG A 343 15.51 -11.39 -14.79
N SER A 344 14.66 -12.41 -14.92
CA SER A 344 13.37 -12.32 -15.63
C SER A 344 12.17 -11.94 -14.76
N SER A 345 12.31 -11.79 -13.43
CA SER A 345 11.19 -11.48 -12.55
C SER A 345 11.18 -10.01 -12.13
N GLY A 346 10.13 -9.27 -12.51
CA GLY A 346 9.85 -7.94 -11.94
C GLY A 346 9.57 -7.98 -10.42
N GLN A 347 9.39 -9.19 -9.88
CA GLN A 347 9.29 -9.49 -8.46
C GLN A 347 10.64 -9.30 -7.72
N GLY A 348 11.74 -9.81 -8.28
CA GLY A 348 13.03 -9.86 -7.61
C GLY A 348 13.65 -8.50 -7.28
N ALA A 349 13.34 -7.45 -8.06
CA ALA A 349 13.85 -6.09 -7.77
C ALA A 349 13.25 -5.50 -6.48
N GLY A 350 11.97 -5.78 -6.19
CA GLY A 350 11.33 -5.33 -4.95
C GLY A 350 11.80 -6.13 -3.73
N GLU A 351 12.01 -7.43 -3.91
CA GLU A 351 12.53 -8.34 -2.87
C GLU A 351 13.99 -8.03 -2.54
N PHE A 352 14.82 -7.76 -3.54
CA PHE A 352 16.19 -7.28 -3.36
C PHE A 352 16.23 -6.00 -2.51
N LYS A 353 15.43 -5.00 -2.85
CA LYS A 353 15.35 -3.74 -2.09
C LYS A 353 14.88 -3.98 -0.65
N ASN A 354 13.92 -4.88 -0.45
CA ASN A 354 13.50 -5.30 0.89
C ASN A 354 14.66 -5.96 1.65
N GLU A 355 15.31 -7.00 1.11
CA GLU A 355 16.39 -7.73 1.80
C GLU A 355 17.58 -6.82 2.15
N VAL A 356 18.03 -5.96 1.21
CA VAL A 356 19.14 -5.02 1.47
C VAL A 356 18.79 -3.98 2.54
N VAL A 357 17.62 -3.33 2.45
CA VAL A 357 17.25 -2.25 3.39
C VAL A 357 16.90 -2.77 4.78
N LEU A 358 16.38 -4.00 4.87
CA LEU A 358 15.93 -4.60 6.13
C LEU A 358 17.04 -5.41 6.80
N VAL A 359 17.60 -6.41 6.12
CA VAL A 359 18.43 -7.45 6.75
C VAL A 359 19.83 -6.93 7.11
N ALA A 360 20.34 -5.92 6.40
CA ALA A 360 21.59 -5.24 6.77
C ALA A 360 21.59 -4.65 8.21
N LYS A 361 20.40 -4.43 8.80
CA LYS A 361 20.22 -3.90 10.16
C LYS A 361 19.83 -4.95 11.19
N LEU A 362 19.67 -6.23 10.79
CA LEU A 362 19.25 -7.31 11.68
C LEU A 362 20.44 -8.13 12.16
N GLN A 363 20.60 -8.23 13.48
CA GLN A 363 21.65 -9.01 14.11
C GLN A 363 21.07 -9.76 15.31
N HIS A 364 20.78 -11.05 15.12
CA HIS A 364 20.28 -11.92 16.18
C HIS A 364 20.69 -13.37 15.91
N ARG A 365 21.00 -14.14 16.97
CA ARG A 365 21.55 -15.50 16.85
C ARG A 365 20.65 -16.45 16.05
N ASN A 366 19.33 -16.25 16.10
CA ASN A 366 18.32 -17.06 15.42
C ASN A 366 17.82 -16.47 14.10
N LEU A 367 18.53 -15.52 13.49
CA LEU A 367 18.30 -15.07 12.11
C LEU A 367 19.56 -15.35 11.27
N VAL A 368 19.41 -15.53 9.96
CA VAL A 368 20.55 -15.60 9.03
C VAL A 368 21.04 -14.19 8.75
N ARG A 369 22.33 -13.95 8.97
CA ARG A 369 22.98 -12.65 8.77
C ARG A 369 23.28 -12.39 7.29
N LEU A 370 22.75 -11.28 6.77
CA LEU A 370 23.23 -10.70 5.50
C LEU A 370 24.63 -10.12 5.74
N LEU A 371 25.59 -10.53 4.91
CA LEU A 371 26.97 -10.03 4.89
C LEU A 371 27.14 -8.86 3.92
N GLY A 372 26.33 -8.82 2.86
CA GLY A 372 26.32 -7.74 1.90
C GLY A 372 25.52 -8.10 0.65
N PHE A 373 25.68 -7.31 -0.40
CA PHE A 373 24.97 -7.48 -1.67
C PHE A 373 25.86 -7.07 -2.85
N CYS A 374 25.51 -7.50 -4.06
CA CYS A 374 26.07 -6.99 -5.31
C CYS A 374 24.91 -6.51 -6.19
N LEU A 375 25.04 -5.29 -6.70
CA LEU A 375 24.11 -4.66 -7.65
C LEU A 375 24.94 -4.07 -8.80
N GLU A 376 25.05 -4.83 -9.89
CA GLU A 376 25.89 -4.47 -11.04
C GLU A 376 25.14 -4.78 -12.36
N GLY A 377 24.75 -3.73 -13.09
CA GLY A 377 23.90 -3.87 -14.27
C GLY A 377 22.56 -4.54 -13.94
N GLU A 378 22.32 -5.73 -14.52
CA GLU A 378 21.12 -6.53 -14.22
C GLU A 378 21.28 -7.43 -12.98
N GLU A 379 22.51 -7.70 -12.54
CA GLU A 379 22.80 -8.65 -11.46
C GLU A 379 22.34 -8.10 -10.11
N LYS A 380 21.57 -8.92 -9.40
CA LYS A 380 21.02 -8.63 -8.07
C LYS A 380 21.32 -9.84 -7.19
N ILE A 381 22.33 -9.71 -6.35
CA ILE A 381 22.91 -10.82 -5.60
C ILE A 381 22.97 -10.45 -4.12
N LEU A 382 22.55 -11.38 -3.27
CA LEU A 382 22.55 -11.23 -1.82
C LEU A 382 23.53 -12.23 -1.22
N VAL A 383 24.42 -11.75 -0.36
CA VAL A 383 25.51 -12.53 0.23
C VAL A 383 25.21 -12.75 1.71
N TYR A 384 25.00 -13.99 2.10
CA TYR A 384 24.64 -14.42 3.44
C TYR A 384 25.77 -15.23 4.08
N GLU A 385 25.76 -15.34 5.42
CA GLU A 385 26.57 -16.35 6.10
C GLU A 385 26.18 -17.76 5.60
N PHE A 386 27.17 -18.63 5.39
CA PHE A 386 26.88 -20.03 5.08
C PHE A 386 26.37 -20.75 6.34
N VAL A 387 25.29 -21.51 6.19
CA VAL A 387 24.65 -22.26 7.29
C VAL A 387 24.66 -23.75 6.92
N PRO A 388 25.46 -24.59 7.61
CA PRO A 388 25.89 -25.88 7.04
C PRO A 388 24.82 -26.99 7.07
N ASN A 389 23.95 -27.04 8.08
CA ASN A 389 22.92 -28.07 8.20
C ASN A 389 21.62 -27.69 7.46
N LYS A 390 21.73 -27.09 6.26
CA LYS A 390 20.61 -26.79 5.34
C LYS A 390 19.37 -26.21 6.05
N SER A 391 18.17 -26.55 5.59
CA SER A 391 16.87 -26.11 6.10
C SER A 391 16.19 -27.17 6.98
N LEU A 392 15.24 -26.76 7.81
CA LEU A 392 14.53 -27.64 8.74
C LEU A 392 13.65 -28.68 8.01
N ASP A 393 13.09 -28.34 6.86
CA ASP A 393 12.31 -29.27 6.04
C ASP A 393 13.14 -30.43 5.46
N TYR A 394 14.42 -30.20 5.13
CA TYR A 394 15.39 -31.23 4.75
C TYR A 394 15.51 -32.32 5.83
N PHE A 395 15.43 -31.95 7.12
CA PHE A 395 15.47 -32.89 8.24
C PHE A 395 14.11 -33.43 8.67
N LEU A 396 13.00 -32.76 8.35
CA LEU A 396 11.65 -33.23 8.70
C LEU A 396 11.03 -34.14 7.63
N TYR A 397 11.51 -34.13 6.40
CA TYR A 397 10.87 -34.85 5.29
C TYR A 397 11.79 -35.83 4.52
N GLU A 398 13.13 -35.74 4.62
CA GLU A 398 14.00 -36.76 4.02
C GLU A 398 14.15 -37.98 4.95
N PRO A 399 13.76 -39.20 4.54
CA PRO A 399 13.75 -40.37 5.41
C PRO A 399 15.11 -40.69 6.06
N GLU A 400 16.21 -40.50 5.32
CA GLU A 400 17.58 -40.72 5.81
C GLU A 400 18.07 -39.67 6.84
N ARG A 401 17.34 -38.55 6.98
CA ARG A 401 17.68 -37.43 7.86
C ARG A 401 16.70 -37.29 9.02
N HIS A 402 15.49 -37.79 8.85
CA HIS A 402 14.37 -37.76 9.79
C HIS A 402 14.77 -38.15 11.23
N GLY A 403 15.54 -39.24 11.37
CA GLY A 403 16.04 -39.73 12.67
C GLY A 403 17.06 -38.83 13.37
N LYS A 404 17.57 -37.76 12.74
CA LYS A 404 18.53 -36.84 13.38
C LYS A 404 17.85 -35.80 14.28
N LEU A 405 16.56 -35.54 14.08
CA LEU A 405 15.75 -34.61 14.88
C LEU A 405 14.95 -35.36 15.97
N ASP A 406 15.63 -35.72 17.04
CA ASP A 406 14.99 -36.11 18.31
C ASP A 406 14.16 -34.96 18.92
N TRP A 407 13.39 -35.30 19.96
CA TRP A 407 12.53 -34.33 20.65
C TRP A 407 13.29 -33.11 21.20
N SER A 408 14.47 -33.31 21.81
CA SER A 408 15.25 -32.24 22.42
C SER A 408 15.69 -31.20 21.37
N LYS A 409 16.16 -31.67 20.21
CA LYS A 409 16.50 -30.77 19.08
C LYS A 409 15.26 -30.06 18.56
N ARG A 410 14.13 -30.74 18.37
CA ARG A 410 12.88 -30.10 17.90
C ARG A 410 12.39 -29.03 18.87
N TYR A 411 12.46 -29.28 20.18
CA TYR A 411 12.10 -28.31 21.20
C TYR A 411 13.05 -27.10 21.25
N LYS A 412 14.38 -27.33 21.16
CA LYS A 412 15.40 -26.27 20.98
C LYS A 412 15.11 -25.42 19.73
N ILE A 413 14.69 -26.05 18.63
CA ILE A 413 14.33 -25.40 17.37
C ILE A 413 13.06 -24.55 17.52
N ILE A 414 11.98 -25.07 18.09
CA ILE A 414 10.74 -24.30 18.37
C ILE A 414 11.07 -23.05 19.22
N GLY A 415 11.83 -23.22 20.31
CA GLY A 415 12.23 -22.11 21.17
C GLY A 415 13.18 -21.11 20.52
N GLY A 416 14.06 -21.54 19.60
CA GLY A 416 14.95 -20.66 18.85
C GLY A 416 14.20 -19.83 17.80
N ILE A 417 13.28 -20.45 17.06
CA ILE A 417 12.40 -19.74 16.10
C ILE A 417 11.55 -18.71 16.88
N ALA A 418 10.98 -19.09 18.02
CA ALA A 418 10.17 -18.17 18.84
C ALA A 418 10.96 -16.92 19.26
N ARG A 419 12.22 -17.06 19.67
CA ARG A 419 13.12 -15.94 19.99
C ARG A 419 13.48 -15.10 18.75
N GLY A 420 13.71 -15.73 17.60
CA GLY A 420 13.95 -15.04 16.33
C GLY A 420 12.76 -14.17 15.91
N MET A 421 11.54 -14.69 16.02
CA MET A 421 10.31 -13.94 15.71
C MET A 421 9.99 -12.87 16.75
N LEU A 422 10.24 -13.11 18.04
CA LEU A 422 10.14 -12.07 19.08
C LEU A 422 11.04 -10.87 18.75
N TYR A 423 12.29 -11.13 18.36
CA TYR A 423 13.20 -10.06 17.97
C TYR A 423 12.67 -9.25 16.77
N LEU A 424 12.10 -9.90 15.76
CA LEU A 424 11.50 -9.20 14.62
C LEU A 424 10.26 -8.37 15.01
N HIS A 425 9.45 -8.84 15.95
CA HIS A 425 8.17 -8.20 16.31
C HIS A 425 8.29 -7.09 17.37
N GLU A 426 9.22 -7.25 18.32
CA GLU A 426 9.27 -6.47 19.57
C GLU A 426 10.68 -5.93 19.90
N ASP A 427 11.75 -6.74 19.86
CA ASP A 427 13.07 -6.31 20.38
C ASP A 427 13.95 -5.55 19.37
N SER A 428 13.67 -5.62 18.07
CA SER A 428 14.44 -4.92 17.03
C SER A 428 14.00 -3.47 16.87
N ARG A 429 14.89 -2.60 16.35
CA ARG A 429 14.65 -1.16 16.17
C ARG A 429 13.40 -0.84 15.32
N LEU A 430 13.01 -1.76 14.44
CA LEU A 430 11.86 -1.63 13.55
C LEU A 430 11.03 -2.90 13.64
N ARG A 431 9.74 -2.79 13.95
CA ARG A 431 8.83 -3.95 13.91
C ARG A 431 8.76 -4.49 12.48
N ILE A 432 9.10 -5.75 12.28
CA ILE A 432 9.18 -6.43 11.00
C ILE A 432 8.24 -7.63 10.98
N ILE A 433 7.38 -7.68 9.96
CA ILE A 433 6.52 -8.83 9.67
C ILE A 433 7.18 -9.67 8.57
N HIS A 434 7.43 -10.95 8.83
CA HIS A 434 8.16 -11.88 7.95
C HIS A 434 7.35 -12.33 6.74
N ARG A 435 6.04 -12.59 6.93
CA ARG A 435 5.04 -13.01 5.92
C ARG A 435 5.26 -14.36 5.22
N ASP A 436 6.44 -14.96 5.28
CA ASP A 436 6.72 -16.30 4.70
C ASP A 436 7.54 -17.20 5.64
N LEU A 437 7.15 -17.25 6.93
CA LEU A 437 7.75 -18.17 7.91
C LEU A 437 7.27 -19.61 7.65
N LYS A 438 8.20 -20.52 7.35
CA LYS A 438 7.93 -21.93 7.04
C LYS A 438 9.17 -22.79 7.26
N ALA A 439 9.03 -24.12 7.24
CA ALA A 439 10.13 -25.05 7.52
C ALA A 439 11.34 -24.90 6.56
N SER A 440 11.13 -24.61 5.28
CA SER A 440 12.25 -24.38 4.34
C SER A 440 13.00 -23.06 4.58
N ASN A 441 12.39 -22.12 5.31
CA ASN A 441 12.95 -20.79 5.61
C ASN A 441 13.52 -20.71 7.03
N VAL A 442 13.74 -21.87 7.67
CA VAL A 442 14.51 -22.00 8.91
C VAL A 442 15.72 -22.87 8.59
N LEU A 443 16.90 -22.27 8.57
CA LEU A 443 18.17 -22.98 8.41
C LEU A 443 18.71 -23.49 9.75
N LEU A 444 19.57 -24.50 9.74
CA LEU A 444 20.17 -25.08 10.95
C LEU A 444 21.69 -24.89 10.95
N ASP A 445 22.23 -24.31 12.02
CA ASP A 445 23.68 -24.18 12.22
C ASP A 445 24.35 -25.49 12.65
N GLU A 446 25.66 -25.45 12.90
CA GLU A 446 26.49 -26.59 13.31
C GLU A 446 25.94 -27.29 14.56
N ASP A 447 25.37 -26.53 15.50
CA ASP A 447 24.76 -26.99 16.75
C ASP A 447 23.27 -27.40 16.60
N MET A 448 22.79 -27.55 15.35
CA MET A 448 21.38 -27.76 15.01
C MET A 448 20.45 -26.68 15.59
N SER A 449 20.94 -25.45 15.75
CA SER A 449 20.15 -24.30 16.21
C SER A 449 19.53 -23.58 15.02
N PRO A 450 18.29 -23.04 15.16
CA PRO A 450 17.58 -22.46 14.04
C PRO A 450 18.02 -21.02 13.74
N LYS A 451 18.12 -20.71 12.45
CA LYS A 451 18.30 -19.37 11.88
C LYS A 451 17.22 -19.10 10.83
N ILE A 452 16.35 -18.13 11.09
CA ILE A 452 15.28 -17.74 10.16
C ILE A 452 15.88 -16.97 8.96
N SER A 453 15.44 -17.31 7.75
CA SER A 453 15.94 -16.79 6.47
C SER A 453 14.83 -16.33 5.54
N ASP A 454 15.21 -15.72 4.41
CA ASP A 454 14.33 -15.35 3.29
C ASP A 454 13.35 -14.19 3.59
N PHE A 455 13.94 -13.00 3.78
CA PHE A 455 13.21 -11.77 4.11
C PHE A 455 12.69 -10.98 2.89
N GLY A 456 12.73 -11.52 1.66
CA GLY A 456 12.27 -10.83 0.45
C GLY A 456 10.83 -10.31 0.55
N MET A 457 10.02 -11.02 1.33
CA MET A 457 8.60 -10.75 1.56
C MET A 457 8.33 -9.80 2.74
N ALA A 458 9.37 -9.53 3.55
CA ALA A 458 9.22 -8.86 4.83
C ALA A 458 8.78 -7.39 4.69
N LYS A 459 8.12 -6.88 5.72
CA LYS A 459 7.62 -5.50 5.79
C LYS A 459 7.88 -4.88 7.15
N VAL A 460 8.40 -3.65 7.15
CA VAL A 460 8.51 -2.81 8.35
C VAL A 460 7.18 -2.12 8.61
N PHE A 461 6.81 -2.10 9.88
CA PHE A 461 5.76 -1.26 10.44
C PHE A 461 6.36 0.00 11.04
N GLY A 462 5.66 1.13 10.86
CA GLY A 462 5.91 2.33 11.64
C GLY A 462 5.62 2.10 13.13
N VAL A 463 6.11 3.00 14.00
CA VAL A 463 6.04 2.86 15.46
C VAL A 463 4.63 2.53 15.96
N ASP A 464 3.62 3.22 15.43
CA ASP A 464 2.21 3.06 15.81
C ASP A 464 1.44 2.05 14.96
N GLN A 465 2.07 1.42 13.96
CA GLN A 465 1.40 0.51 13.04
C GLN A 465 1.30 -0.90 13.65
N THR A 466 0.06 -1.38 13.77
CA THR A 466 -0.30 -2.71 14.30
C THR A 466 -0.70 -3.70 13.20
N GLN A 467 -1.16 -3.20 12.05
CA GLN A 467 -1.59 -3.98 10.90
C GLN A 467 -1.23 -3.25 9.60
N GLY A 468 -0.99 -4.01 8.53
CA GLY A 468 -0.80 -3.51 7.16
C GLY A 468 -1.65 -4.29 6.18
N ASN A 469 -2.03 -3.65 5.07
CA ASN A 469 -2.82 -4.27 4.01
C ASN A 469 -2.01 -4.29 2.71
N THR A 470 -2.24 -5.29 1.85
CA THR A 470 -1.54 -5.38 0.57
C THR A 470 -2.35 -6.10 -0.51
N ASN A 471 -2.41 -5.49 -1.70
CA ASN A 471 -3.06 -6.09 -2.87
C ASN A 471 -2.23 -7.22 -3.49
N ARG A 472 -1.00 -7.45 -2.99
CA ARG A 472 -0.11 -8.54 -3.41
C ARG A 472 -0.02 -9.59 -2.30
N ILE A 473 -1.01 -10.48 -2.27
CA ILE A 473 -0.97 -11.70 -1.47
C ILE A 473 0.11 -12.61 -2.06
N ALA A 474 1.07 -12.98 -1.23
CA ALA A 474 2.20 -13.81 -1.63
C ALA A 474 2.80 -14.46 -0.37
N GLY A 475 3.38 -15.65 -0.52
CA GLY A 475 3.86 -16.46 0.58
C GLY A 475 3.39 -17.89 0.39
N THR A 476 3.72 -18.78 1.32
CA THR A 476 3.51 -20.21 1.13
C THR A 476 2.12 -20.65 1.57
N PHE A 477 1.35 -21.21 0.65
CA PHE A 477 0.02 -21.74 0.90
C PHE A 477 0.04 -22.76 2.05
N GLY A 478 -0.99 -22.71 2.91
CA GLY A 478 -1.08 -23.48 4.15
C GLY A 478 -0.35 -22.87 5.36
N TYR A 479 0.64 -21.99 5.18
CA TYR A 479 1.27 -21.23 6.28
C TYR A 479 0.69 -19.82 6.45
N MET A 480 0.06 -19.27 5.42
CA MET A 480 -0.61 -17.97 5.47
C MET A 480 -1.86 -18.01 6.36
N SER A 481 -2.06 -16.98 7.18
CA SER A 481 -3.29 -16.81 7.96
C SER A 481 -4.50 -16.46 7.08
N PRO A 482 -5.74 -16.71 7.52
CA PRO A 482 -6.95 -16.47 6.71
C PRO A 482 -7.11 -15.01 6.31
N GLU A 483 -6.96 -14.09 7.26
CA GLU A 483 -7.11 -12.65 7.00
C GLU A 483 -6.06 -12.13 6.01
N TYR A 484 -4.88 -12.76 5.98
CA TYR A 484 -3.83 -12.46 5.02
C TYR A 484 -4.11 -13.08 3.64
N ALA A 485 -4.50 -14.34 3.61
CA ALA A 485 -4.78 -15.10 2.38
C ALA A 485 -6.07 -14.66 1.66
N MET A 486 -7.06 -14.15 2.39
CA MET A 486 -8.37 -13.72 1.85
C MET A 486 -8.45 -12.21 1.61
N HIS A 487 -7.77 -11.39 2.44
CA HIS A 487 -7.94 -9.93 2.43
C HIS A 487 -6.62 -9.16 2.33
N GLY A 488 -5.47 -9.85 2.24
CA GLY A 488 -4.16 -9.20 2.19
C GLY A 488 -3.78 -8.48 3.49
N GLN A 489 -4.45 -8.77 4.60
CA GLN A 489 -4.20 -8.15 5.90
C GLN A 489 -3.08 -8.90 6.63
N PHE A 490 -1.94 -8.24 6.89
CA PHE A 490 -0.81 -8.82 7.59
C PHE A 490 -0.48 -8.04 8.86
N SER A 491 0.05 -8.73 9.87
CA SER A 491 0.41 -8.17 11.18
C SER A 491 1.38 -9.11 11.90
N THR A 492 1.80 -8.78 13.13
CA THR A 492 2.51 -9.75 13.98
C THR A 492 1.67 -11.02 14.18
N LYS A 493 0.33 -10.91 14.22
CA LYS A 493 -0.59 -12.04 14.39
C LYS A 493 -0.72 -12.95 13.15
N SER A 494 -0.39 -12.47 11.94
CA SER A 494 -0.30 -13.36 10.76
C SER A 494 0.98 -14.18 10.79
N ASP A 495 2.09 -13.61 11.25
CA ASP A 495 3.33 -14.36 11.50
C ASP A 495 3.19 -15.37 12.64
N VAL A 496 2.47 -15.02 13.73
CA VAL A 496 2.14 -15.96 14.81
C VAL A 496 1.38 -17.18 14.29
N TYR A 497 0.42 -16.98 13.37
CA TYR A 497 -0.29 -18.09 12.73
C TYR A 497 0.68 -19.00 11.96
N SER A 498 1.56 -18.44 11.13
CA SER A 498 2.58 -19.21 10.40
C SER A 498 3.52 -19.97 11.35
N PHE A 499 3.88 -19.38 12.50
CA PHE A 499 4.63 -20.05 13.56
C PHE A 499 3.84 -21.20 14.20
N GLY A 500 2.54 -21.04 14.43
CA GLY A 500 1.64 -22.10 14.90
C GLY A 500 1.58 -23.30 13.97
N VAL A 501 1.37 -23.05 12.66
CA VAL A 501 1.46 -24.09 11.61
C VAL A 501 2.82 -24.79 11.65
N LEU A 502 3.91 -24.03 11.79
CA LEU A 502 5.27 -24.57 11.85
C LEU A 502 5.50 -25.45 13.08
N ILE A 503 4.94 -25.12 14.26
CA ILE A 503 4.96 -26.04 15.41
C ILE A 503 4.26 -27.36 15.06
N LEU A 504 3.05 -27.31 14.51
CA LEU A 504 2.28 -28.52 14.17
C LEU A 504 2.99 -29.41 13.14
N VAL A 505 3.70 -28.80 12.19
CA VAL A 505 4.60 -29.48 11.25
C VAL A 505 5.78 -30.15 11.98
N ILE A 506 6.46 -29.45 12.90
CA ILE A 506 7.60 -30.00 13.67
C ILE A 506 7.16 -31.17 14.57
N LEU A 507 5.96 -31.09 15.17
CA LEU A 507 5.42 -32.13 16.05
C LEU A 507 5.00 -33.41 15.30
N SER A 508 4.34 -33.24 14.15
CA SER A 508 3.82 -34.37 13.36
C SER A 508 4.84 -34.99 12.41
N GLY A 509 5.90 -34.25 12.03
CA GLY A 509 6.82 -34.66 10.96
C GLY A 509 6.17 -34.68 9.58
N LYS A 510 4.91 -34.23 9.45
CA LYS A 510 4.13 -34.30 8.21
C LYS A 510 4.17 -32.96 7.48
N LYS A 511 4.33 -33.02 6.16
CA LYS A 511 4.29 -31.83 5.30
C LYS A 511 2.86 -31.30 5.24
N ASN A 512 2.66 -30.00 5.43
CA ASN A 512 1.31 -29.41 5.42
C ASN A 512 0.51 -29.73 4.13
N THR A 513 1.18 -29.96 2.99
CA THR A 513 0.54 -30.36 1.73
C THR A 513 0.14 -31.83 1.63
N SER A 514 0.60 -32.75 2.50
CA SER A 514 0.28 -34.18 2.40
C SER A 514 -1.12 -34.53 2.88
N PHE A 515 -1.78 -33.64 3.63
CA PHE A 515 -3.16 -33.81 4.11
C PHE A 515 -4.22 -33.72 2.99
N TYR A 516 -3.82 -33.33 1.77
CA TYR A 516 -4.68 -33.37 0.58
C TYR A 516 -4.64 -34.72 -0.17
N GLN A 517 -3.88 -35.72 0.31
CA GLN A 517 -3.60 -36.96 -0.44
C GLN A 517 -3.99 -38.28 0.26
N SER A 518 -4.48 -38.24 1.50
CA SER A 518 -4.95 -39.42 2.25
C SER A 518 -6.44 -39.34 2.54
N ASP A 519 -7.16 -40.46 2.42
CA ASP A 519 -8.63 -40.55 2.55
C ASP A 519 -9.21 -39.75 3.74
N GLY A 520 -9.91 -38.66 3.42
CA GLY A 520 -10.62 -37.80 4.37
C GLY A 520 -10.22 -36.31 4.27
N PRO A 521 -11.18 -35.36 4.23
CA PRO A 521 -10.90 -33.94 4.04
C PRO A 521 -10.47 -33.25 5.35
N VAL A 522 -9.37 -33.71 5.94
CA VAL A 522 -8.88 -33.23 7.25
C VAL A 522 -7.51 -32.60 7.08
N ASP A 523 -7.47 -31.27 6.94
CA ASP A 523 -6.22 -30.50 6.94
C ASP A 523 -5.42 -30.67 8.25
N LEU A 524 -4.13 -30.28 8.24
CA LEU A 524 -3.23 -30.41 9.40
C LEU A 524 -3.81 -29.78 10.68
N LEU A 525 -4.56 -28.69 10.56
CA LEU A 525 -5.11 -27.96 11.70
C LEU A 525 -6.30 -28.71 12.30
N SER A 526 -7.18 -29.21 11.44
CA SER A 526 -8.31 -30.08 11.78
C SER A 526 -7.84 -31.39 12.41
N PHE A 527 -6.74 -31.96 11.89
CA PHE A 527 -6.10 -33.16 12.43
C PHE A 527 -5.53 -32.89 13.83
N ALA A 528 -4.74 -31.81 14.00
CA ALA A 528 -4.20 -31.40 15.30
C ALA A 528 -5.30 -31.11 16.33
N TRP A 529 -6.36 -30.42 15.92
CA TRP A 529 -7.49 -30.05 16.78
C TRP A 529 -8.26 -31.27 17.28
N LYS A 530 -8.54 -32.23 16.39
CA LYS A 530 -9.17 -33.50 16.77
C LYS A 530 -8.36 -34.25 17.82
N HIS A 531 -7.07 -34.51 17.55
CA HIS A 531 -6.22 -35.26 18.48
C HIS A 531 -5.96 -34.52 19.81
N TRP A 532 -5.97 -33.18 19.80
CA TRP A 532 -5.93 -32.40 21.03
C TRP A 532 -7.22 -32.53 21.86
N LYS A 533 -8.38 -32.41 21.21
CA LYS A 533 -9.70 -32.52 21.86
C LYS A 533 -9.98 -33.92 22.39
N ASP A 534 -9.63 -34.95 21.63
CA ASP A 534 -9.87 -36.36 21.96
C ASP A 534 -8.78 -36.91 22.91
N GLY A 535 -7.73 -36.15 23.21
CA GLY A 535 -6.62 -36.54 24.09
C GLY A 535 -5.62 -37.53 23.48
N THR A 536 -5.80 -37.91 22.22
CA THR A 536 -5.02 -38.92 21.48
C THR A 536 -3.74 -38.35 20.87
N LEU A 537 -2.94 -37.63 21.67
CA LEU A 537 -1.69 -36.98 21.25
C LEU A 537 -0.74 -37.92 20.46
N LEU A 538 -0.60 -39.17 20.90
CA LEU A 538 0.31 -40.16 20.30
C LEU A 538 0.06 -40.37 18.81
N GLU A 539 -1.19 -40.29 18.36
CA GLU A 539 -1.59 -40.50 16.96
C GLU A 539 -1.31 -39.28 16.06
N PHE A 540 -1.15 -38.09 16.67
CA PHE A 540 -0.76 -36.86 15.98
C PHE A 540 0.75 -36.77 15.75
N LEU A 541 1.54 -37.30 16.69
CA LEU A 541 2.99 -37.15 16.69
C LEU A 541 3.69 -37.93 15.60
N ASP A 542 4.85 -37.41 15.22
CA ASP A 542 5.85 -38.13 14.45
C ASP A 542 6.25 -39.44 15.16
N PRO A 543 6.07 -40.62 14.54
CA PRO A 543 6.42 -41.91 15.16
C PRO A 543 7.88 -42.01 15.61
N ILE A 544 8.80 -41.28 14.96
CA ILE A 544 10.24 -41.27 15.32
C ILE A 544 10.49 -40.61 16.69
N LEU A 545 9.53 -39.86 17.23
CA LEU A 545 9.66 -39.27 18.56
C LEU A 545 9.34 -40.25 19.71
N ALA A 546 8.66 -41.37 19.45
CA ALA A 546 7.94 -42.20 20.43
C ALA A 546 8.71 -42.51 21.73
N ASP A 547 10.02 -42.75 21.65
CA ASP A 547 10.85 -43.18 22.79
C ASP A 547 11.62 -42.04 23.50
N SER A 548 11.49 -40.78 23.06
CA SER A 548 12.45 -39.70 23.39
C SER A 548 11.88 -38.40 23.97
N TYR A 549 10.56 -38.32 24.20
CA TYR A 549 9.90 -37.04 24.51
C TYR A 549 9.35 -36.91 25.94
N LEU A 550 9.43 -35.69 26.50
CA LEU A 550 8.70 -35.34 27.72
C LEU A 550 7.25 -34.99 27.35
N ARG A 551 6.30 -35.86 27.72
CA ARG A 551 4.87 -35.71 27.35
C ARG A 551 4.29 -34.33 27.67
N ASN A 552 4.73 -33.71 28.77
CA ASN A 552 4.30 -32.37 29.16
C ASN A 552 4.81 -31.28 28.19
N GLU A 553 6.04 -31.37 27.70
CA GLU A 553 6.60 -30.42 26.73
C GLU A 553 5.87 -30.52 25.39
N VAL A 554 5.61 -31.75 24.94
CA VAL A 554 4.91 -31.99 23.67
C VAL A 554 3.45 -31.52 23.72
N LEU A 555 2.71 -31.86 24.79
CA LEU A 555 1.35 -31.34 25.00
C LEU A 555 1.34 -29.81 25.02
N ARG A 556 2.34 -29.20 25.67
CA ARG A 556 2.51 -27.75 25.75
C ARG A 556 2.77 -27.13 24.38
N CYS A 557 3.64 -27.73 23.56
CA CYS A 557 3.87 -27.29 22.19
C CYS A 557 2.62 -27.44 21.30
N LEU A 558 1.88 -28.57 21.38
CA LEU A 558 0.64 -28.76 20.62
C LEU A 558 -0.39 -27.68 20.98
N HIS A 559 -0.58 -27.43 22.28
CA HIS A 559 -1.51 -26.44 22.78
C HIS A 559 -1.11 -25.00 22.40
N ILE A 560 0.17 -24.65 22.46
CA ILE A 560 0.69 -23.36 21.96
C ILE A 560 0.48 -23.25 20.44
N GLY A 561 0.74 -24.31 19.69
CA GLY A 561 0.49 -24.36 18.24
C GLY A 561 -0.97 -24.06 17.90
N LEU A 562 -1.92 -24.67 18.62
CA LEU A 562 -3.35 -24.43 18.48
C LEU A 562 -3.76 -23.00 18.87
N LEU A 563 -3.22 -22.44 19.95
CA LEU A 563 -3.42 -21.04 20.32
C LEU A 563 -2.96 -20.06 19.23
N CYS A 564 -1.90 -20.41 18.50
CA CYS A 564 -1.36 -19.59 17.42
C CYS A 564 -2.21 -19.63 16.13
N VAL A 565 -2.93 -20.72 15.84
CA VAL A 565 -3.71 -20.90 14.59
C VAL A 565 -5.22 -20.62 14.72
N GLN A 566 -5.65 -19.99 15.81
CA GLN A 566 -7.05 -19.58 16.02
C GLN A 566 -7.53 -18.65 14.90
N GLU A 567 -8.79 -18.78 14.49
CA GLU A 567 -9.42 -17.99 13.42
C GLU A 567 -9.19 -16.48 13.61
N ASN A 568 -9.65 -15.93 14.73
CA ASN A 568 -9.54 -14.51 15.03
C ASN A 568 -8.09 -14.11 15.40
N PRO A 569 -7.46 -13.16 14.68
CA PRO A 569 -6.10 -12.68 15.00
C PRO A 569 -5.95 -12.09 16.41
N VAL A 570 -7.01 -11.57 17.02
CA VAL A 570 -6.97 -10.99 18.37
C VAL A 570 -6.64 -12.06 19.42
N ASP A 571 -7.23 -13.25 19.29
CA ASP A 571 -7.12 -14.35 20.27
C ASP A 571 -5.77 -15.07 20.22
N ARG A 572 -5.01 -14.92 19.12
CA ARG A 572 -3.65 -15.46 18.98
C ARG A 572 -2.68 -14.76 19.95
N PRO A 573 -1.79 -15.46 20.67
CA PRO A 573 -0.84 -14.84 21.60
C PRO A 573 0.22 -13.97 20.88
N THR A 574 0.98 -13.16 21.63
CA THR A 574 2.18 -12.48 21.11
C THR A 574 3.41 -13.39 21.14
N MET A 575 4.46 -13.08 20.38
CA MET A 575 5.71 -13.84 20.45
C MET A 575 6.35 -13.76 21.84
N ALA A 576 6.26 -12.63 22.55
CA ALA A 576 6.71 -12.53 23.93
C ALA A 576 5.93 -13.49 24.86
N SER A 577 4.61 -13.54 24.70
CA SER A 577 3.75 -14.49 25.42
C SER A 577 4.16 -15.93 25.12
N ILE A 578 4.37 -16.29 23.85
CA ILE A 578 4.80 -17.63 23.42
C ILE A 578 6.16 -18.00 24.04
N VAL A 579 7.12 -17.09 24.05
CA VAL A 579 8.44 -17.35 24.66
C VAL A 579 8.31 -17.58 26.18
N LEU A 580 7.46 -16.82 26.88
CA LEU A 580 7.16 -17.09 28.30
C LEU A 580 6.46 -18.45 28.49
N MET A 581 5.46 -18.75 27.66
CA MET A 581 4.73 -20.02 27.69
C MET A 581 5.66 -21.22 27.50
N LEU A 582 6.63 -21.14 26.57
CA LEU A 582 7.62 -22.19 26.34
C LEU A 582 8.56 -22.36 27.55
N ASN A 583 9.11 -21.27 28.10
CA ASN A 583 10.16 -21.37 29.14
C ASN A 583 9.64 -21.55 30.59
N SER A 584 8.34 -21.33 30.87
CA SER A 584 7.79 -21.42 32.23
C SER A 584 6.62 -22.40 32.34
N TYR A 585 6.85 -23.50 33.07
CA TYR A 585 5.83 -24.53 33.35
C TYR A 585 4.74 -24.07 34.33
N SER A 586 4.99 -23.02 35.12
CA SER A 586 4.05 -22.48 36.10
C SER A 586 2.96 -21.58 35.49
N ILE A 587 3.07 -21.24 34.20
CA ILE A 587 2.05 -20.45 33.50
C ILE A 587 0.91 -21.37 33.04
N THR A 588 -0.28 -21.14 33.60
CA THR A 588 -1.56 -21.66 33.11
C THR A 588 -1.83 -21.10 31.71
N LEU A 589 -2.07 -21.99 30.75
CA LEU A 589 -2.36 -21.62 29.37
C LEU A 589 -3.88 -21.47 29.16
N PRO A 590 -4.35 -20.48 28.38
CA PRO A 590 -5.76 -20.36 28.04
C PRO A 590 -6.17 -21.49 27.09
N SER A 591 -7.40 -22.00 27.21
CA SER A 591 -7.91 -23.01 26.28
C SER A 591 -7.98 -22.44 24.85
N PRO A 592 -7.38 -23.08 23.82
CA PRO A 592 -7.53 -22.65 22.45
C PRO A 592 -8.97 -22.80 21.97
N GLN A 593 -9.41 -21.86 21.13
CA GLN A 593 -10.65 -21.94 20.36
C GLN A 593 -10.41 -22.68 19.04
N ASN A 594 -11.47 -22.87 18.25
CA ASN A 594 -11.39 -23.51 16.94
C ASN A 594 -10.30 -22.88 16.04
N PRO A 595 -9.46 -23.69 15.36
CA PRO A 595 -8.56 -23.20 14.34
C PRO A 595 -9.31 -22.58 13.17
N ALA A 596 -8.57 -21.87 12.32
CA ALA A 596 -9.13 -21.43 11.05
C ALA A 596 -9.35 -22.59 10.07
N TYR A 597 -10.59 -22.76 9.60
CA TYR A 597 -10.96 -23.83 8.67
C TYR A 597 -11.12 -23.30 7.24
N PHE A 598 -10.25 -23.74 6.32
CA PHE A 598 -10.42 -23.48 4.88
C PHE A 598 -11.51 -24.41 4.29
N ARG A 599 -12.79 -24.01 4.38
CA ARG A 599 -13.88 -24.69 3.66
C ARG A 599 -13.83 -24.42 2.15
N THR A 600 -13.30 -25.36 1.38
CA THR A 600 -13.48 -25.40 -0.08
C THR A 600 -14.75 -26.16 -0.47
N GLU A 601 -15.92 -25.58 -0.22
CA GLU A 601 -17.19 -26.04 -0.81
C GLU A 601 -18.10 -24.88 -1.22
N GLN A 602 -18.08 -24.54 -2.51
CA GLN A 602 -19.30 -24.30 -3.28
C GLN A 602 -18.98 -24.42 -4.77
N SER A 603 -19.45 -25.52 -5.37
CA SER A 603 -19.54 -25.67 -6.82
C SER A 603 -20.49 -24.60 -7.37
N MET A 604 -20.00 -23.68 -8.20
CA MET A 604 -20.89 -22.81 -8.97
C MET A 604 -21.70 -23.65 -9.95
N PRO A 605 -23.05 -23.56 -9.97
CA PRO A 605 -23.84 -24.13 -11.04
C PRO A 605 -23.51 -23.43 -12.36
N LEU A 606 -23.31 -24.20 -13.43
CA LEU A 606 -23.32 -23.67 -14.79
C LEU A 606 -24.75 -23.18 -15.09
N VAL A 607 -24.91 -21.87 -15.23
CA VAL A 607 -26.13 -21.26 -15.78
C VAL A 607 -25.77 -20.67 -17.13
N GLU A 608 -26.50 -21.08 -18.17
CA GLU A 608 -26.27 -20.67 -19.55
C GLU A 608 -26.54 -19.18 -19.75
N LEU A 609 -25.72 -18.54 -20.57
CA LEU A 609 -25.77 -17.11 -20.84
C LEU A 609 -26.63 -16.81 -22.07
N GLU A 610 -27.96 -16.69 -21.90
CA GLU A 610 -28.80 -16.12 -22.96
C GLU A 610 -28.62 -14.60 -23.06
N SER A 611 -28.47 -14.11 -24.30
CA SER A 611 -28.18 -12.70 -24.56
C SER A 611 -29.44 -11.84 -24.55
N ASN A 612 -29.39 -10.63 -23.97
CA ASN A 612 -30.36 -9.59 -24.28
C ASN A 612 -29.71 -8.21 -24.46
N LYS A 613 -29.93 -7.61 -25.63
CA LYS A 613 -29.47 -6.27 -26.01
C LYS A 613 -30.46 -5.22 -25.48
N SER A 614 -29.97 -4.07 -25.00
CA SER A 614 -30.81 -2.88 -24.87
C SER A 614 -30.07 -1.58 -25.23
N LYS A 615 -30.87 -0.54 -25.53
CA LYS A 615 -30.55 0.59 -26.41
C LYS A 615 -29.83 1.73 -25.69
N ARG A 616 -28.95 2.42 -26.42
CA ARG A 616 -28.38 3.72 -26.00
C ARG A 616 -29.40 4.85 -26.16
N LYS A 617 -29.33 5.85 -25.28
CA LYS A 617 -30.13 7.08 -25.33
C LYS A 617 -29.19 8.28 -25.28
N LEU A 618 -29.18 9.11 -26.31
CA LEU A 618 -28.51 10.41 -26.35
C LEU A 618 -29.53 11.49 -25.95
N MET A 619 -29.11 12.49 -25.16
CA MET A 619 -29.91 13.67 -24.83
C MET A 619 -29.08 14.94 -25.06
N PRO A 620 -29.61 15.93 -25.82
CA PRO A 620 -29.02 17.26 -25.91
C PRO A 620 -29.54 18.18 -24.79
N TRP A 621 -28.72 19.16 -24.40
CA TRP A 621 -29.06 20.20 -23.42
C TRP A 621 -29.73 21.41 -24.08
N SER A 622 -30.70 22.04 -23.39
CA SER A 622 -31.03 23.45 -23.61
C SER A 622 -31.61 24.13 -22.36
N ILE A 623 -30.85 25.12 -21.86
CA ILE A 623 -31.27 26.46 -21.38
C ILE A 623 -32.41 26.56 -20.33
N ASN A 624 -32.10 27.22 -19.22
CA ASN A 624 -33.05 27.67 -18.20
C ASN A 624 -34.03 28.73 -18.73
N GLU A 625 -35.28 28.66 -18.28
CA GLU A 625 -36.07 29.85 -17.97
C GLU A 625 -37.05 29.53 -16.84
N ALA A 626 -37.22 30.47 -15.90
CA ALA A 626 -38.04 30.27 -14.70
C ALA A 626 -39.23 31.23 -14.68
N SER A 627 -40.38 30.72 -14.25
CA SER A 627 -41.60 31.42 -13.84
C SER A 627 -42.29 32.36 -14.85
N ILE A 628 -43.55 32.06 -15.16
CA ILE A 628 -44.68 33.01 -15.05
C ILE A 628 -45.98 32.21 -14.83
N THR A 629 -46.94 32.87 -14.19
CA THR A 629 -48.14 32.30 -13.55
C THR A 629 -49.34 32.11 -14.48
N GLU A 630 -50.13 31.07 -14.17
CA GLU A 630 -51.60 30.98 -14.18
C GLU A 630 -52.49 31.12 -15.45
N VAL A 631 -53.40 30.14 -15.53
CA VAL A 631 -54.82 30.19 -15.94
C VAL A 631 -55.18 30.37 -17.42
N TYR A 632 -55.89 29.36 -17.94
CA TYR A 632 -56.68 29.44 -19.19
C TYR A 632 -57.85 30.42 -19.05
N PRO A 633 -58.11 31.20 -20.11
CA PRO A 633 -59.40 31.02 -20.77
C PRO A 633 -59.36 31.03 -22.31
N ARG A 634 -60.07 30.03 -22.88
CA ARG A 634 -60.45 29.83 -24.29
C ARG A 634 -59.33 29.57 -25.30
#